data_AF-A0A942GS49-F1
#
_entry.id   AF-A0A942GS49-F1
#
_cell.length_a   1.000
_cell.length_b   1.000
_cell.length_c   1.000
_cell.angle_alpha   90.00
_cell.angle_beta   90.00
_cell.angle_gamma   90.00
#
_symmetry.space_group_name_H-M   'P 1'
#
loop_
_entity.id
_entity.type
_entity.pdbx_description
1 polymer ?
#
loop_
_entity_poly.entity_id
_entity_poly.type
_entity_poly.pdbx_seq_one_letter_code
_entity_poly.pdbx_strand_id
1 'polypeptide(L)' 'MSALLGRRLRGLRRLKRLTQKELAGYLGISVSMLSTIERGEKYPRVELLKKIARVLDVPPEELFVMPDTIQE' A
#
# COMPACT_ATOMS: atom_id res chain seq x y z
N MET A 1 -5.39 -8.91 10.57
CA MET A 1 -3.98 -8.92 10.09
C MET A 1 -3.72 -7.93 8.95
N SER A 2 -4.60 -7.84 7.93
CA SER A 2 -4.47 -6.93 6.77
C SER A 2 -4.50 -5.42 7.06
N ALA A 3 -5.03 -4.98 8.21
CA ALA A 3 -5.11 -3.56 8.59
C ALA A 3 -3.73 -2.87 8.70
N LEU A 4 -2.71 -3.60 9.16
CA LEU A 4 -1.33 -3.09 9.26
C LEU A 4 -0.74 -2.81 7.87
N LEU A 5 -0.83 -3.79 6.96
CA LEU A 5 -0.44 -3.64 5.56
C LEU A 5 -1.17 -2.46 4.89
N GLY A 6 -2.49 -2.35 5.08
CA GLY A 6 -3.29 -1.28 4.50
C GLY A 6 -2.83 0.11 4.94
N ARG A 7 -2.56 0.28 6.25
CA ARG A 7 -1.98 1.53 6.79
C ARG A 7 -0.59 1.80 6.24
N ARG A 8 0.28 0.78 6.17
CA ARG A 8 1.64 0.93 5.63
C ARG A 8 1.62 1.37 4.16
N LEU A 9 0.81 0.70 3.35
CA LEU A 9 0.60 1.04 1.95
C LEU A 9 0.13 2.48 1.77
N ARG A 10 -0.87 2.91 2.56
CA ARG A 10 -1.36 4.29 2.54
C ARG A 10 -0.25 5.29 2.89
N GLY A 11 0.57 4.98 3.88
CA GLY A 11 1.71 5.79 4.29
C GLY A 11 2.72 5.96 3.16
N LEU A 12 3.19 4.85 2.58
CA LEU A 12 4.15 4.86 1.47
C LEU A 12 3.61 5.59 0.24
N ARG A 13 2.33 5.41 -0.11
CA ARG A 13 1.68 6.16 -1.18
C ARG A 13 1.74 7.67 -0.94
N ARG A 14 1.42 8.11 0.28
CA ARG A 14 1.46 9.53 0.66
C ARG A 14 2.88 10.09 0.65
N LEU A 15 3.89 9.31 1.05
CA LEU A 15 5.30 9.69 0.96
C LEU A 15 5.74 9.93 -0.50
N LYS A 16 5.25 9.12 -1.44
CA LYS A 16 5.43 9.33 -2.89
C LYS A 16 4.49 10.40 -3.48
N ARG A 17 3.71 11.11 -2.65
CA ARG A 17 2.75 12.17 -3.04
C ARG A 17 1.69 11.73 -4.06
N LEU A 18 1.34 10.46 -4.08
CA LEU A 18 0.34 9.92 -5.00
C LEU A 18 -1.06 9.94 -4.38
N THR A 19 -2.06 10.31 -5.18
CA THR A 19 -3.47 10.07 -4.89
C THR A 19 -3.82 8.58 -5.04
N GLN A 20 -4.96 8.14 -4.50
CA GLN A 20 -5.45 6.78 -4.76
C GLN A 20 -5.76 6.56 -6.25
N LYS A 21 -6.20 7.61 -6.96
CA LYS A 21 -6.48 7.54 -8.40
C LYS A 21 -5.21 7.26 -9.20
N GLU A 22 -4.12 7.98 -8.92
CA GLU A 22 -2.85 7.79 -9.61
C GLU A 22 -2.23 6.42 -9.32
N LEU A 23 -2.15 6.02 -8.05
CA LEU A 23 -1.60 4.71 -7.71
C LEU A 23 -2.44 3.59 -8.32
N ALA A 24 -3.78 3.67 -8.25
CA ALA A 24 -4.65 2.68 -8.89
C ALA A 24 -4.43 2.62 -10.41
N GLY A 25 -4.22 3.77 -11.06
CA GLY A 25 -3.87 3.87 -12.48
C GLY A 25 -2.56 3.15 -12.81
N TYR A 26 -1.47 3.42 -12.09
CA TYR A 26 -0.19 2.71 -12.26
C TYR A 26 -0.32 1.21 -12.02
N LEU A 27 -1.16 0.81 -11.06
CA LEU A 27 -1.41 -0.58 -10.73
C LEU A 27 -2.35 -1.29 -11.71
N GLY A 28 -3.09 -0.56 -12.55
CA GLY A 28 -4.10 -1.13 -13.43
C GLY A 28 -5.28 -1.75 -12.66
N ILE A 29 -5.65 -1.17 -11.52
CA ILE A 29 -6.78 -1.61 -10.68
C ILE A 29 -7.77 -0.47 -10.49
N SER A 30 -8.96 -0.77 -9.99
CA SER A 30 -9.91 0.28 -9.62
C SER A 30 -9.49 1.03 -8.36
N VAL A 31 -9.86 2.31 -8.27
CA VAL A 31 -9.65 3.12 -7.06
C VAL A 31 -10.34 2.49 -5.84
N SER A 32 -11.51 1.89 -6.04
CA SER A 32 -12.24 1.17 -4.99
C SER A 32 -11.45 -0.04 -4.46
N MET A 33 -10.80 -0.81 -5.36
CA MET A 33 -9.92 -1.92 -4.96
C MET A 33 -8.72 -1.42 -4.14
N LEU A 34 -8.07 -0.35 -4.57
CA LEU A 34 -6.97 0.23 -3.79
C LEU A 34 -7.47 0.70 -2.42
N SER A 35 -8.64 1.33 -2.37
CA SER A 35 -9.23 1.85 -1.13
C SER A 35 -9.57 0.73 -0.13
N THR A 36 -10.14 -0.39 -0.59
CA THR A 36 -10.39 -1.59 0.23
C THR A 36 -9.09 -2.20 0.76
N ILE A 37 -8.03 -2.24 -0.05
CA ILE A 37 -6.71 -2.70 0.39
C ILE A 37 -6.13 -1.77 1.48
N GLU A 38 -6.17 -0.46 1.27
CA GLU A 38 -5.64 0.51 2.24
C GLU A 38 -6.42 0.56 3.55
N ARG A 39 -7.71 0.20 3.55
CA ARG A 39 -8.49 0.01 4.78
C ARG A 39 -8.23 -1.34 5.44
N GLY A 40 -7.49 -2.23 4.79
CA GLY A 40 -7.22 -3.58 5.27
C GLY A 40 -8.41 -4.53 5.15
N GLU A 41 -9.42 -4.18 4.36
CA GLU A 41 -10.60 -5.02 4.13
C GLU A 41 -10.31 -6.14 3.13
N LYS A 42 -9.29 -5.95 2.28
CA LYS A 42 -8.89 -6.95 1.29
C LYS A 42 -7.37 -7.13 1.28
N TYR A 43 -6.95 -8.38 1.27
CA TYR A 43 -5.54 -8.73 1.08
C TYR A 43 -5.23 -8.86 -0.42
N PRO A 44 -4.25 -8.10 -0.97
CA PRO A 44 -3.86 -8.20 -2.37
C PRO A 44 -3.09 -9.49 -2.65
N ARG A 45 -3.17 -9.99 -3.88
CA ARG A 45 -2.35 -11.13 -4.33
C ARG A 45 -0.87 -10.73 -4.40
N VAL A 46 0.03 -11.71 -4.29
CA VAL A 46 1.49 -11.51 -4.34
C VAL A 46 1.94 -10.69 -5.56
N GLU A 47 1.38 -10.93 -6.73
CA GLU A 47 1.72 -10.17 -7.93
C GLU A 47 1.34 -8.69 -7.84
N LEU A 48 0.22 -8.38 -7.20
CA LEU A 48 -0.17 -6.99 -6.95
C LEU A 48 0.73 -6.34 -5.89
N LEU A 49 1.15 -7.07 -4.85
CA LEU A 49 2.13 -6.59 -3.87
C LEU A 49 3.47 -6.24 -4.53
N LYS A 50 3.99 -7.11 -5.40
CA LYS A 50 5.21 -6.84 -6.17
C LYS A 50 5.08 -5.62 -7.08
N LYS A 51 3.89 -5.40 -7.65
CA LYS A 51 3.62 -4.23 -8.49
C LYS A 51 3.55 -2.95 -7.67
N ILE A 52 2.90 -3.01 -6.50
CA ILE A 52 2.84 -1.92 -5.52
C ILE A 52 4.25 -1.51 -5.09
N ALA A 53 5.09 -2.46 -4.67
CA ALA A 53 6.45 -2.19 -4.25
C ALA A 53 7.27 -1.50 -5.36
N ARG A 54 7.13 -1.97 -6.61
CA ARG A 54 7.77 -1.36 -7.78
C ARG A 54 7.29 0.07 -8.07
N VAL A 55 5.98 0.32 -8.06
CA VAL A 55 5.43 1.67 -8.33
C VAL A 55 5.79 2.64 -7.20
N LEU A 56 5.79 2.15 -5.97
CA LEU A 56 6.19 2.93 -4.80
C LEU A 56 7.70 2.96 -4.61
N ASP A 57 8.49 2.35 -5.51
CA ASP A 57 9.94 2.38 -5.51
C ASP A 57 10.53 2.10 -4.11
N VAL A 58 10.10 0.94 -3.57
CA VAL A 58 10.55 0.39 -2.29
C VAL A 58 10.74 -1.13 -2.40
N PRO A 59 11.56 -1.74 -1.55
CA PRO A 59 11.62 -3.19 -1.40
C PRO A 59 10.24 -3.77 -1.00
N PRO A 60 9.86 -4.98 -1.45
CA PRO A 60 8.58 -5.61 -1.06
C PRO A 60 8.40 -5.76 0.45
N GLU A 61 9.49 -5.95 1.19
CA GLU A 61 9.53 -6.07 2.65
C GLU A 61 9.02 -4.80 3.34
N GLU A 62 9.24 -3.64 2.71
CA GLU A 62 8.83 -2.32 3.21
C GLU A 62 7.30 -2.19 3.37
N LEU A 63 6.53 -2.99 2.62
CA LEU A 63 5.08 -3.07 2.75
C LEU A 63 4.64 -3.71 4.08
N PHE A 64 5.55 -4.45 4.73
CA PHE A 64 5.31 -5.20 5.96
C PHE A 64 6.06 -4.64 7.17
N VAL A 65 7.03 -3.74 6.96
CA VAL A 65 7.69 -3.01 8.05
C VAL A 65 6.72 -2.04 8.70
N MET A 66 6.54 -2.17 10.01
CA MET A 66 5.89 -1.14 10.81
C MET A 66 6.98 -0.16 11.26
N PRO A 67 6.80 1.16 11.10
CA PRO A 67 7.64 2.08 11.84
C PRO A 67 7.42 1.80 13.33
N ASP A 68 8.51 1.64 14.08
CA ASP A 68 8.45 1.55 15.54
C ASP A 68 7.64 2.76 16.01
N THR A 69 6.45 2.48 16.51
CA THR A 69 5.67 3.53 17.15
C THR A 69 6.39 3.77 18.45
N ILE A 70 7.23 4.81 18.53
CA ILE A 70 7.62 5.35 19.83
C ILE A 70 6.29 5.82 20.44
N GLN A 71 5.73 4.96 21.29
CA GLN A 71 4.67 5.33 22.20
C GLN A 71 5.38 6.05 23.34
N GLU A 72 5.43 7.38 23.25
CA GLU A 72 5.59 8.22 24.44
C GLU A 72 4.29 8.21 25.25
#